data_AF-A0A6H5L860-F1
#
_entry.id   AF-A0A6H5L860-F1
#
_cell.length_a   1.000
_cell.length_b   1.000
_cell.length_c   1.000
_cell.angle_alpha   90.00
_cell.angle_beta   90.00
_cell.angle_gamma   90.00
#
_symmetry.space_group_name_H-M   'P 1'
#
loop_
_entity.id
_entity.type
_entity.pdbx_description
1 polymer ?
#
loop_
_entity_poly.entity_id
_entity_poly.type
_entity_poly.pdbx_seq_one_letter_code
_entity_poly.pdbx_strand_id
1 'polypeptide(L)'
;MSLHPTPVYRARDKARAAENRLRTTAQACRTDLRAFSGAQRDVEAGIAKNLPDVLESIRARLQEAETTVAENEAGARENDGKVLMSDKQGHHKKVLKDNIDYRALARHGCPPELKDKKKEVADVEKEISKTDSENVRGKIEDIEEERLGKTQTRAELKGRLHGLKGQIRGYEAKLNSDTYRNIEEKHRRKMIEHRTTEMAVTDLDKYWTALDKALLRFHTMKIADINKIIRELWAMTYSGEDIDMIEIVSGDDEDSGKAKR
;
A
#
# COMPACT_ATOMS: atom_id res chain seq x y z
N MET A 1 -60.64 -8.24 -24.06
CA MET A 1 -59.46 -7.69 -24.76
C MET A 1 -58.81 -6.63 -23.89
N SER A 2 -57.78 -7.03 -23.15
CA SER A 2 -56.96 -6.19 -22.29
C SER A 2 -55.99 -5.36 -23.14
N LEU A 3 -56.33 -4.11 -23.42
CA LEU A 3 -55.43 -3.19 -24.12
C LEU A 3 -54.47 -2.55 -23.11
N HIS A 4 -53.24 -3.04 -23.11
CA HIS A 4 -52.11 -2.47 -22.39
C HIS A 4 -51.87 -1.00 -22.79
N PRO A 5 -51.56 -0.10 -21.84
CA PRO A 5 -51.20 1.28 -22.18
C PRO A 5 -49.83 1.32 -22.86
N THR A 6 -49.80 1.90 -24.05
CA THR A 6 -48.62 2.10 -24.90
C THR A 6 -47.47 2.85 -24.19
N PRO A 7 -46.20 2.53 -24.49
CA PRO A 7 -45.01 3.06 -23.79
C PRO A 7 -44.86 4.59 -23.79
N VAL A 8 -45.48 5.28 -24.76
CA VAL A 8 -45.43 6.74 -24.91
C VAL A 8 -46.19 7.47 -23.78
N TYR A 9 -47.29 6.90 -23.28
CA TYR A 9 -48.10 7.54 -22.23
C TYR A 9 -47.40 7.47 -20.86
N ARG A 10 -46.78 6.33 -20.53
CA ARG A 10 -45.97 6.18 -19.31
C ARG A 10 -44.73 7.08 -19.30
N ALA A 11 -44.13 7.34 -20.46
CA ALA A 11 -42.99 8.27 -20.57
C ALA A 11 -43.41 9.73 -20.33
N ARG A 12 -44.57 10.14 -20.87
CA ARG A 12 -45.10 11.51 -20.72
C ARG A 12 -45.55 11.82 -19.28
N ASP A 13 -46.16 10.86 -18.59
CA ASP A 13 -46.53 11.02 -17.18
C ASP A 13 -45.30 11.02 -16.25
N LYS A 14 -44.28 10.21 -16.54
CA LYS A 14 -42.99 10.27 -15.82
C LYS A 14 -42.28 11.61 -16.04
N ALA A 15 -42.31 12.16 -17.27
CA ALA A 15 -41.73 13.46 -17.58
C ALA A 15 -42.45 14.60 -16.85
N ARG A 16 -43.80 14.62 -16.85
CA ARG A 16 -44.58 15.59 -16.07
C ARG A 16 -44.37 15.47 -14.56
N ALA A 17 -44.25 14.24 -14.04
CA ALA A 17 -43.94 14.02 -12.64
C ALA A 17 -42.52 14.52 -12.28
N ALA A 18 -41.54 14.34 -13.17
CA ALA A 18 -40.19 14.87 -12.99
C ALA A 18 -40.14 16.40 -13.07
N GLU A 19 -40.88 17.01 -14.00
CA GLU A 19 -41.00 18.47 -14.14
C GLU A 19 -41.68 19.10 -12.91
N ASN A 20 -42.76 18.49 -12.41
CA ASN A 20 -43.41 18.95 -11.18
C ASN A 20 -42.50 18.80 -9.96
N ARG A 21 -41.71 17.70 -9.87
CA ARG A 21 -40.72 17.53 -8.80
C ARG A 21 -39.65 18.62 -8.86
N LEU A 22 -39.07 18.87 -10.04
CA LEU A 22 -38.09 19.94 -10.24
C LEU A 22 -38.67 21.32 -9.90
N ARG A 23 -39.94 21.56 -10.21
CA ARG A 23 -40.63 22.82 -9.87
C ARG A 23 -40.85 22.95 -8.36
N THR A 24 -41.23 21.87 -7.67
CA THR A 24 -41.37 21.87 -6.21
C THR A 24 -40.02 22.02 -5.49
N THR A 25 -38.95 21.39 -5.98
CA THR A 25 -37.61 21.53 -5.39
C THR A 25 -37.04 22.93 -5.65
N ALA A 26 -37.27 23.50 -6.84
CA ALA A 26 -36.90 24.88 -7.13
C ALA A 26 -37.66 25.88 -6.24
N GLN A 27 -38.94 25.62 -5.96
CA GLN A 27 -39.73 26.48 -5.07
C GLN A 27 -39.29 26.36 -3.60
N ALA A 28 -38.93 25.15 -3.14
CA ALA A 28 -38.34 24.91 -1.83
C ALA A 28 -36.97 25.58 -1.67
N CYS A 29 -36.06 25.42 -2.64
CA CYS A 29 -34.78 26.13 -2.63
C CYS A 29 -34.97 27.65 -2.59
N ARG A 30 -36.00 28.19 -3.24
CA ARG A 30 -36.28 29.63 -3.23
C ARG A 30 -36.85 30.12 -1.90
N THR A 31 -37.61 29.30 -1.18
CA THR A 31 -38.04 29.62 0.19
C THR A 31 -36.88 29.55 1.16
N ASP A 32 -36.01 28.56 1.02
CA ASP A 32 -34.83 28.39 1.88
C ASP A 32 -33.83 29.53 1.67
N LEU A 33 -33.62 29.98 0.43
CA LEU A 33 -32.80 31.16 0.13
C LEU A 33 -33.35 32.44 0.76
N ARG A 34 -34.69 32.60 0.78
CA ARG A 34 -35.33 33.74 1.47
C ARG A 34 -35.15 33.65 2.98
N ALA A 35 -35.35 32.48 3.57
CA ALA A 35 -35.15 32.26 5.01
C ALA A 35 -33.69 32.51 5.42
N PHE A 36 -32.72 32.02 4.63
CA PHE A 36 -31.30 32.25 4.85
C PHE A 36 -30.93 33.74 4.73
N SER A 37 -31.43 34.43 3.71
CA SER A 37 -31.20 35.87 3.56
C SER A 37 -31.81 36.71 4.69
N GLY A 38 -32.93 36.25 5.26
CA GLY A 38 -33.54 36.85 6.45
C GLY A 38 -32.66 36.67 7.68
N ALA A 39 -32.24 35.43 7.95
CA ALA A 39 -31.34 35.12 9.07
C ALA A 39 -30.00 35.87 8.96
N GLN A 40 -29.46 36.02 7.74
CA GLN A 40 -28.24 36.80 7.52
C GLN A 40 -28.42 38.28 7.87
N ARG A 41 -29.56 38.89 7.49
CA ARG A 41 -29.89 40.27 7.89
C ARG A 41 -30.07 40.42 9.40
N ASP A 42 -30.69 39.44 10.06
CA ASP A 42 -30.91 39.50 11.51
C ASP A 42 -29.58 39.38 12.28
N VAL A 43 -28.64 38.56 11.79
CA VAL A 43 -27.28 38.47 12.34
C VAL A 43 -26.50 39.77 12.11
N GLU A 44 -26.54 40.33 10.89
CA GLU A 44 -25.88 41.60 10.58
C GLU A 44 -26.44 42.76 11.42
N ALA A 45 -27.76 42.81 11.62
CA ALA A 45 -28.42 43.80 12.48
C ALA A 45 -28.07 43.61 13.97
N GLY A 46 -27.95 42.37 14.44
CA GLY A 46 -27.53 42.04 15.80
C GLY A 46 -26.07 42.43 16.07
N ILE A 47 -25.18 42.22 15.10
CA ILE A 47 -23.78 42.67 15.18
C ILE A 47 -23.72 44.20 15.20
N ALA A 48 -24.48 44.88 14.33
CA ALA A 48 -24.48 46.34 14.27
C ALA A 48 -25.02 47.01 15.54
N LYS A 49 -25.98 46.38 16.24
CA LYS A 49 -26.54 46.91 17.50
C LYS A 49 -25.71 46.60 18.73
N ASN A 50 -25.17 45.38 18.85
CA ASN A 50 -24.50 44.96 20.09
C ASN A 50 -23.00 45.32 20.13
N LEU A 51 -22.35 45.50 18.98
CA LEU A 51 -20.92 45.83 18.94
C LEU A 51 -20.57 47.22 19.50
N PRO A 52 -21.34 48.31 19.26
CA PRO A 52 -21.05 49.61 19.86
C PRO A 52 -21.20 49.58 21.39
N ASP A 53 -22.27 49.00 21.92
CA ASP A 53 -22.53 48.93 23.37
C ASP A 53 -21.44 48.14 24.12
N VAL A 54 -20.99 47.03 23.53
CA VAL A 54 -19.90 46.23 24.11
C VAL A 54 -18.58 47.01 24.07
N LEU A 55 -18.27 47.71 22.98
CA LEU A 55 -17.06 48.53 22.87
C LEU A 55 -17.06 49.70 23.86
N GLU A 56 -18.21 50.31 24.11
CA GLU A 56 -18.35 51.41 25.05
C GLU A 56 -18.21 50.92 26.51
N SER A 57 -18.77 49.75 26.84
CA SER A 57 -18.55 49.14 28.16
C SER A 57 -17.09 48.73 28.42
N ILE A 58 -16.37 48.27 27.39
CA ILE A 58 -14.94 47.93 27.49
C ILE A 58 -14.10 49.20 27.65
N ARG A 59 -14.42 50.28 26.93
CA ARG A 59 -13.76 51.58 27.10
C ARG A 59 -13.95 52.15 28.49
N ALA A 60 -15.17 52.10 29.04
CA ALA A 60 -15.45 52.56 30.40
C ALA A 60 -14.63 51.80 31.45
N ARG A 61 -14.55 50.46 31.33
CA ARG A 61 -13.75 49.61 32.22
C ARG A 61 -12.25 49.87 32.10
N LEU A 62 -11.76 50.18 30.89
CA LEU A 62 -10.36 50.55 30.68
C LEU A 62 -10.03 51.87 31.37
N GLN A 63 -10.91 52.86 31.24
CA GLN A 63 -10.73 54.18 31.85
C GLN A 63 -10.74 54.10 33.38
N GLU A 64 -11.60 53.27 33.97
CA GLU A 64 -11.63 52.99 35.42
C GLU A 64 -10.35 52.29 35.91
N ALA A 65 -9.83 51.33 35.14
CA ALA A 65 -8.55 50.68 35.44
C ALA A 65 -7.37 51.68 35.37
N GLU A 66 -7.37 52.58 34.39
CA GLU A 66 -6.34 53.63 34.27
C GLU A 66 -6.39 54.61 35.44
N THR A 67 -7.58 55.02 35.90
CA THR A 67 -7.70 55.90 37.07
C THR A 67 -7.22 55.22 38.35
N THR A 68 -7.53 53.94 38.57
CA THR A 68 -7.08 53.21 39.78
C THR A 68 -5.57 52.96 39.78
N VAL A 69 -4.96 52.73 38.61
CA VAL A 69 -3.50 52.64 38.49
C VAL A 69 -2.85 53.99 38.81
N ALA A 70 -3.40 55.10 38.30
CA ALA A 70 -2.88 56.44 38.58
C ALA A 70 -2.99 56.81 40.08
N GLU A 71 -4.09 56.45 40.74
CA GLU A 71 -4.28 56.63 42.19
C GLU A 71 -3.29 55.80 43.01
N ASN A 72 -3.07 54.53 42.63
CA ASN A 72 -2.10 53.66 43.30
C ASN A 72 -0.66 54.13 43.11
N GLU A 73 -0.30 54.62 41.92
CA GLU A 73 1.02 55.20 41.66
C GLU A 73 1.23 56.51 42.44
N ALA A 74 0.20 57.33 42.60
CA ALA A 74 0.26 58.53 43.44
C ALA A 74 0.43 58.16 44.93
N GLY A 75 -0.29 57.15 45.42
CA GLY A 75 -0.15 56.62 46.78
C GLY A 75 1.23 55.99 47.04
N ALA A 76 1.81 55.31 46.05
CA ALA A 76 3.17 54.78 46.13
C ALA A 76 4.23 55.89 46.23
N ARG A 77 4.09 56.98 45.45
CA ARG A 77 4.98 58.15 45.54
C ARG A 77 4.84 58.90 46.86
N GLU A 78 3.63 58.98 47.44
CA GLU A 78 3.43 59.58 48.76
C GLU A 78 4.05 58.74 49.89
N ASN A 79 3.94 57.41 49.80
CA ASN A 79 4.56 56.49 50.76
C ASN A 79 6.09 56.48 50.65
N ASP A 80 6.66 56.51 49.44
CA ASP A 80 8.12 56.64 49.25
C ASP A 80 8.65 57.98 49.79
N GLY A 81 7.85 59.06 49.72
CA GLY A 81 8.17 60.35 50.34
C GLY A 81 8.15 60.33 51.88
N LYS A 82 7.26 59.55 52.49
CA LYS A 82 7.16 59.39 53.97
C LYS A 82 8.26 58.49 54.55
N VAL A 83 8.72 57.48 53.81
CA VAL A 83 9.82 56.58 54.24
C VAL A 83 11.17 57.31 54.27
N LEU A 84 11.41 58.27 53.36
CA LEU A 84 12.67 59.02 53.30
C LEU A 84 12.92 59.96 54.51
N MET A 85 11.88 60.31 55.27
CA MET A 85 11.97 61.25 56.40
C MET A 85 11.98 60.56 57.78
N SER A 86 11.67 59.25 57.86
CA SER A 86 11.60 58.52 59.14
C SER A 86 12.87 57.73 59.51
N ASP A 87 13.83 57.56 58.59
CA ASP A 87 14.91 56.56 58.75
C ASP A 87 16.33 57.11 58.96
N LYS A 88 16.50 58.39 59.30
CA LYS A 88 17.85 58.95 59.53
C LYS A 88 18.45 58.63 60.92
N GLN A 89 17.67 58.16 61.89
CA GLN A 89 18.16 57.82 63.24
C GLN A 89 18.16 56.31 63.59
N GLY A 90 17.28 55.50 62.99
CA GLY A 90 17.25 54.04 63.18
C GLY A 90 18.32 53.29 62.36
N HIS A 91 18.54 53.74 61.11
CA HIS A 91 19.45 53.10 60.17
C HIS A 91 20.91 53.13 60.64
N HIS A 92 21.34 54.19 61.34
CA HIS A 92 22.70 54.29 61.88
C HIS A 92 22.94 53.29 63.02
N LYS A 93 21.94 53.01 63.87
CA LYS A 93 22.08 52.00 64.94
C LYS A 93 22.08 50.57 64.38
N LYS A 94 21.28 50.29 63.36
CA LYS A 94 21.23 48.97 62.70
C LYS A 94 22.51 48.71 61.90
N VAL A 95 22.98 49.70 61.14
CA VAL A 95 24.25 49.61 60.40
C VAL A 95 25.45 49.50 61.34
N LEU A 96 25.48 50.21 62.48
CA LEU A 96 26.55 50.02 63.47
C LEU A 96 26.49 48.64 64.11
N LYS A 97 25.30 48.10 64.42
CA LYS A 97 25.14 46.76 64.97
C LYS A 97 25.61 45.69 63.99
N ASP A 98 25.19 45.79 62.74
CA ASP A 98 25.62 44.89 61.66
C ASP A 98 27.13 45.02 61.39
N ASN A 99 27.71 46.23 61.48
CA ASN A 99 29.18 46.41 61.38
C ASN A 99 29.92 45.84 62.59
N ILE A 100 29.35 45.93 63.80
CA ILE A 100 29.92 45.34 65.02
C ILE A 100 29.88 43.82 64.92
N ASP A 101 28.78 43.25 64.45
CA ASP A 101 28.60 41.82 64.26
C ASP A 101 29.51 41.31 63.13
N TYR A 102 29.64 42.05 62.02
CA TYR A 102 30.58 41.76 60.95
C TYR A 102 32.05 41.85 61.41
N ARG A 103 32.39 42.85 62.23
CA ARG A 103 33.74 42.98 62.83
C ARG A 103 34.00 41.96 63.94
N ALA A 104 32.98 41.47 64.64
CA ALA A 104 33.10 40.37 65.58
C ALA A 104 33.36 39.06 64.82
N LEU A 105 32.61 38.80 63.76
CA LEU A 105 32.79 37.65 62.86
C LEU A 105 34.10 37.71 62.05
N ALA A 106 34.65 38.90 61.80
CA ALA A 106 35.95 39.09 61.15
C ALA A 106 37.14 39.02 62.13
N ARG A 107 36.96 39.41 63.40
CA ARG A 107 38.01 39.32 64.45
C ARG A 107 38.13 37.92 65.04
N HIS A 108 37.02 37.24 65.25
CA HIS A 108 36.99 35.80 65.45
C HIS A 108 37.08 35.18 64.06
N GLY A 109 38.28 35.05 63.49
CA GLY A 109 38.47 34.53 62.13
C GLY A 109 37.57 33.32 61.86
N CYS A 110 37.02 33.26 60.63
CA CYS A 110 36.02 32.30 60.13
C CYS A 110 35.78 31.12 61.10
N PRO A 111 34.60 31.04 61.75
CA PRO A 111 34.30 30.02 62.76
C PRO A 111 34.73 28.63 62.27
N PRO A 112 35.40 27.81 63.10
CA PRO A 112 35.87 26.48 62.68
C PRO A 112 34.74 25.64 62.06
N GLU A 113 33.54 25.76 62.61
CA GLU A 113 32.29 25.17 62.11
C GLU A 113 31.96 25.57 60.66
N LEU A 114 32.24 26.81 60.26
CA LEU A 114 31.99 27.30 58.90
C LEU A 114 33.04 26.83 57.90
N LYS A 115 34.29 26.61 58.35
CA LYS A 115 35.34 25.98 57.52
C LYS A 115 35.07 24.51 57.32
N ASP A 116 34.62 23.82 58.36
CA ASP A 116 34.31 22.39 58.30
C ASP A 116 33.06 22.16 57.44
N LYS A 117 32.01 22.97 57.59
CA LYS A 117 30.84 22.94 56.70
C LYS A 117 31.18 23.27 55.26
N LYS A 118 32.10 24.21 55.00
CA LYS A 118 32.56 24.51 53.64
C LYS A 118 33.37 23.36 53.02
N LYS A 119 34.18 22.66 53.81
CA LYS A 119 34.87 21.44 53.34
C LYS A 119 33.88 20.31 53.07
N GLU A 120 32.92 20.12 53.96
CA GLU A 120 31.86 19.11 53.82
C GLU A 120 31.01 19.36 52.57
N VAL A 121 30.66 20.63 52.29
CA VAL A 121 30.00 21.02 51.03
C VAL A 121 30.90 20.79 49.81
N ALA A 122 32.18 21.15 49.87
CA ALA A 122 33.11 20.92 48.76
C ALA A 122 33.34 19.43 48.48
N ASP A 123 33.40 18.59 49.51
CA ASP A 123 33.54 17.14 49.38
C ASP A 123 32.26 16.53 48.81
N VAL A 124 31.08 16.96 49.28
CA VAL A 124 29.78 16.54 48.72
C VAL A 124 29.61 17.00 47.28
N GLU A 125 29.98 18.22 46.92
CA GLU A 125 29.95 18.71 45.53
C GLU A 125 30.90 17.90 44.63
N LYS A 126 32.07 17.51 45.14
CA LYS A 126 33.04 16.71 44.40
C LYS A 126 32.52 15.29 44.17
N GLU A 127 31.90 14.67 45.17
CA GLU A 127 31.31 13.35 45.04
C GLU A 127 30.07 13.37 44.12
N ILE A 128 29.20 14.38 44.23
CA ILE A 128 28.07 14.57 43.30
C ILE A 128 28.57 14.74 41.85
N SER A 129 29.60 15.57 41.63
CA SER A 129 30.12 15.80 40.28
C SER A 129 30.71 14.55 39.62
N LYS A 130 31.33 13.67 40.42
CA LYS A 130 31.92 12.41 39.93
C LYS A 130 30.84 11.37 39.64
N THR A 131 29.90 11.19 40.57
CA THR A 131 28.91 10.10 40.49
C THR A 131 27.89 10.32 39.37
N ASP A 132 27.44 11.56 39.15
CA ASP A 132 26.44 11.83 38.11
C ASP A 132 27.06 12.05 36.73
N SER A 133 28.24 12.69 36.63
CA SER A 133 28.81 13.00 35.32
C SER A 133 29.43 11.80 34.61
N GLU A 134 30.10 10.88 35.31
CA GLU A 134 30.76 9.73 34.67
C GLU A 134 29.76 8.62 34.35
N ASN A 135 28.82 8.35 35.26
CA ASN A 135 27.85 7.27 35.12
C ASN A 135 26.77 7.60 34.07
N VAL A 136 26.36 8.87 33.96
CA VAL A 136 25.47 9.33 32.88
C VAL A 136 26.20 9.34 31.54
N ARG A 137 27.47 9.75 31.50
CA ARG A 137 28.26 9.75 30.28
C ARG A 137 28.51 8.34 29.74
N GLY A 138 28.83 7.37 30.60
CA GLY A 138 28.95 5.97 30.20
C GLY A 138 27.64 5.40 29.63
N LYS A 139 26.51 5.68 30.28
CA LYS A 139 25.18 5.28 29.75
C LYS A 139 24.85 5.93 28.41
N ILE A 140 25.26 7.19 28.19
CA ILE A 140 25.09 7.87 26.90
C ILE A 140 25.93 7.17 25.83
N GLU A 141 27.20 6.84 26.13
CA GLU A 141 28.09 6.13 25.23
C GLU A 141 27.54 4.73 24.87
N ASP A 142 27.04 3.97 25.86
CA ASP A 142 26.40 2.66 25.64
C ASP A 142 25.15 2.77 24.75
N ILE A 143 24.29 3.76 25.00
CA ILE A 143 23.08 4.01 24.19
C ILE A 143 23.46 4.44 22.77
N GLU A 144 24.51 5.25 22.61
CA GLU A 144 25.01 5.66 21.29
C GLU A 144 25.58 4.49 20.51
N GLU A 145 26.33 3.60 21.16
CA GLU A 145 26.86 2.38 20.55
C GLU A 145 25.72 1.45 20.11
N GLU A 146 24.73 1.21 20.97
CA GLU A 146 23.52 0.46 20.61
C GLU A 146 22.77 1.11 19.43
N ARG A 147 22.63 2.44 19.45
CA ARG A 147 21.96 3.17 18.37
C ARG A 147 22.72 3.02 17.07
N LEU A 148 24.06 3.05 17.12
CA LEU A 148 24.92 2.86 15.95
C LEU A 148 24.74 1.44 15.38
N GLY A 149 24.79 0.41 16.24
CA GLY A 149 24.56 -0.99 15.84
C GLY A 149 23.17 -1.22 15.23
N LYS A 150 22.12 -0.67 15.83
CA LYS A 150 20.74 -0.69 15.28
C LYS A 150 20.64 0.05 13.95
N THR A 151 21.41 1.14 13.77
CA THR A 151 21.42 1.89 12.52
C THR A 151 22.13 1.12 11.40
N GLN A 152 23.24 0.46 11.71
CA GLN A 152 23.99 -0.38 10.77
C GLN A 152 23.16 -1.58 10.30
N THR A 153 22.60 -2.35 11.23
CA THR A 153 21.69 -3.47 10.91
C THR A 153 20.48 -3.02 10.10
N ARG A 154 19.90 -1.85 10.40
CA ARG A 154 18.83 -1.26 9.58
C ARG A 154 19.29 -0.96 8.15
N ALA A 155 20.50 -0.44 7.98
CA ALA A 155 21.07 -0.16 6.66
C ALA A 155 21.29 -1.45 5.86
N GLU A 156 21.84 -2.49 6.49
CA GLU A 156 22.05 -3.81 5.89
C GLU A 156 20.73 -4.46 5.45
N LEU A 157 19.74 -4.50 6.34
CA LEU A 157 18.40 -5.02 6.05
C LEU A 157 17.72 -4.24 4.92
N LYS A 158 17.88 -2.90 4.90
CA LYS A 158 17.33 -2.05 3.83
C LYS A 158 18.00 -2.34 2.48
N GLY A 159 19.32 -2.58 2.47
CA GLY A 159 20.04 -3.02 1.28
C GLY A 159 19.53 -4.35 0.75
N ARG A 160 19.38 -5.35 1.64
CA ARG A 160 18.82 -6.67 1.28
C ARG A 160 17.39 -6.57 0.76
N LEU A 161 16.54 -5.76 1.41
CA LEU A 161 15.17 -5.51 0.98
C LEU A 161 15.13 -4.88 -0.41
N HIS A 162 16.03 -3.93 -0.71
CA HIS A 162 16.11 -3.33 -2.03
C HIS A 162 16.54 -4.36 -3.09
N GLY A 163 17.52 -5.21 -2.79
CA GLY A 163 17.94 -6.31 -3.66
C GLY A 163 16.80 -7.28 -3.96
N LEU A 164 16.08 -7.74 -2.94
CA LEU A 164 14.91 -8.62 -3.09
C LEU A 164 13.80 -7.96 -3.92
N LYS A 165 13.49 -6.67 -3.68
CA LYS A 165 12.54 -5.92 -4.51
C LYS A 165 13.00 -5.81 -5.97
N GLY A 166 14.30 -5.68 -6.21
CA GLY A 166 14.88 -5.74 -7.55
C GLY A 166 14.65 -7.08 -8.22
N GLN A 167 14.90 -8.18 -7.49
CA GLN A 167 14.68 -9.54 -7.98
C GLN A 167 13.21 -9.81 -8.29
N ILE A 168 12.29 -9.41 -7.39
CA ILE A 168 10.84 -9.54 -7.61
C ILE A 168 10.43 -8.85 -8.91
N ARG A 169 10.84 -7.59 -9.11
CA ARG A 169 10.55 -6.87 -10.36
C ARG A 169 11.15 -7.56 -11.59
N GLY A 170 12.35 -8.10 -11.46
CA GLY A 170 12.98 -8.90 -12.52
C GLY A 170 12.19 -10.16 -12.87
N TYR A 171 11.67 -10.88 -11.87
CA TYR A 171 10.83 -12.05 -12.07
C TYR A 171 9.45 -11.70 -12.63
N GLU A 172 8.82 -10.63 -12.15
CA GLU A 172 7.56 -10.13 -12.70
C GLU A 172 7.71 -9.72 -14.17
N ALA A 173 8.80 -9.04 -14.53
CA ALA A 173 9.10 -8.69 -15.92
C ALA A 173 9.31 -9.94 -16.79
N LYS A 174 10.02 -10.95 -16.27
CA LYS A 174 10.20 -12.24 -16.97
C LYS A 174 8.87 -12.98 -17.13
N LEU A 175 8.02 -12.99 -16.11
CA LEU A 175 6.71 -13.65 -16.17
C LEU A 175 5.79 -12.96 -17.18
N ASN A 176 5.86 -11.63 -17.27
CA ASN A 176 5.11 -10.83 -18.24
C ASN A 176 5.73 -10.81 -19.64
N SER A 177 6.94 -11.34 -19.83
CA SER A 177 7.56 -11.44 -21.15
C SER A 177 6.76 -12.37 -22.06
N ASP A 178 6.81 -12.14 -23.37
CA ASP A 178 5.93 -12.85 -24.32
C ASP A 178 6.16 -14.38 -24.33
N THR A 179 7.34 -14.82 -23.91
CA THR A 179 7.67 -16.25 -23.80
C THR A 179 6.89 -16.95 -22.70
N TYR A 180 6.75 -16.33 -21.52
CA TYR A 180 6.06 -16.92 -20.36
C TYR A 180 4.61 -16.48 -20.24
N ARG A 181 4.27 -15.33 -20.82
CA ARG A 181 2.90 -14.83 -20.88
C ARG A 181 2.02 -15.81 -21.66
N ASN A 182 0.93 -16.26 -21.03
CA ASN A 182 -0.02 -17.24 -21.56
C ASN A 182 0.61 -18.57 -21.95
N ILE A 183 1.70 -18.98 -21.28
CA ILE A 183 2.39 -20.24 -21.58
C ILE A 183 1.47 -21.45 -21.47
N GLU A 184 0.51 -21.44 -20.54
CA GLU A 184 -0.43 -22.54 -20.35
C GLU A 184 -1.38 -22.71 -21.55
N GLU A 185 -1.87 -21.61 -22.11
CA GLU A 185 -2.70 -21.64 -23.31
C GLU A 185 -1.88 -22.07 -24.54
N LYS A 186 -0.66 -21.53 -24.69
CA LYS A 186 0.27 -21.93 -25.75
C LYS A 186 0.60 -23.43 -25.66
N HIS A 187 0.88 -23.93 -24.46
CA HIS A 187 1.15 -25.34 -24.19
C HIS A 187 -0.08 -26.20 -24.51
N ARG A 188 -1.27 -25.82 -24.03
CA ARG A 188 -2.51 -26.54 -24.33
C ARG A 188 -2.75 -26.66 -25.82
N ARG A 189 -2.61 -25.57 -26.57
CA ARG A 189 -2.76 -25.58 -28.03
C ARG A 189 -1.75 -26.50 -28.71
N LYS A 190 -0.47 -26.44 -28.29
CA LYS A 190 0.58 -27.32 -28.84
C LYS A 190 0.37 -28.78 -28.48
N MET A 191 -0.16 -29.07 -27.30
CA MET A 191 -0.50 -30.43 -26.89
C MET A 191 -1.66 -30.99 -27.72
N ILE A 192 -2.70 -30.18 -27.99
CA ILE A 192 -3.80 -30.56 -28.88
C ILE A 192 -3.27 -30.83 -30.28
N GLU A 193 -2.49 -29.90 -30.84
CA GLU A 193 -1.86 -30.06 -32.17
C GLU A 193 -1.04 -31.34 -32.24
N HIS A 194 -0.18 -31.58 -31.26
CA HIS A 194 0.62 -32.80 -31.17
C HIS A 194 -0.26 -34.05 -31.15
N ARG A 195 -1.26 -34.09 -30.25
CA ARG A 195 -2.13 -35.25 -30.13
C ARG A 195 -2.95 -35.50 -31.40
N THR A 196 -3.44 -34.45 -32.03
CA THR A 196 -4.16 -34.56 -33.32
C THR A 196 -3.23 -35.06 -34.42
N THR A 197 -1.97 -34.61 -34.48
CA THR A 197 -0.99 -35.12 -35.45
C THR A 197 -0.63 -36.59 -35.20
N GLU A 198 -0.47 -37.01 -33.94
CA GLU A 198 -0.27 -38.41 -33.61
C GLU A 198 -1.44 -39.26 -34.08
N MET A 199 -2.67 -38.82 -33.82
CA MET A 199 -3.87 -39.52 -34.31
C MET A 199 -3.88 -39.63 -35.83
N ALA A 200 -3.56 -38.55 -36.54
CA ALA A 200 -3.48 -38.56 -38.01
C ALA A 200 -2.44 -39.56 -38.53
N VAL A 201 -1.26 -39.65 -37.88
CA VAL A 201 -0.24 -40.66 -38.24
C VAL A 201 -0.77 -42.07 -38.03
N THR A 202 -1.43 -42.35 -36.90
CA THR A 202 -2.00 -43.68 -36.65
C THR A 202 -3.11 -44.04 -37.65
N ASP A 203 -3.89 -43.06 -38.11
CA ASP A 203 -4.93 -43.30 -39.10
C ASP A 203 -4.33 -43.52 -40.50
N LEU A 204 -3.27 -42.81 -40.87
CA LEU A 204 -2.54 -43.05 -42.11
C LEU A 204 -1.97 -44.47 -42.16
N ASP A 205 -1.43 -44.99 -41.06
CA ASP A 205 -0.92 -46.37 -40.99
C ASP A 205 -2.05 -47.42 -41.16
N LYS A 206 -3.23 -47.17 -40.58
CA LYS A 206 -4.42 -48.00 -40.83
C LYS A 206 -4.86 -47.95 -42.29
N TYR A 207 -4.85 -46.77 -42.91
CA TYR A 207 -5.20 -46.64 -44.33
C TYR A 207 -4.18 -47.35 -45.22
N TRP A 208 -2.89 -47.25 -44.91
CA TRP A 208 -1.83 -47.95 -45.63
C TRP A 208 -2.04 -49.46 -45.61
N THR A 209 -2.21 -50.03 -44.41
CA THR A 209 -2.43 -51.48 -44.24
C THR A 209 -3.75 -51.96 -44.84
N ALA A 210 -4.81 -51.16 -44.77
CA ALA A 210 -6.09 -51.49 -45.40
C ALA A 210 -6.01 -51.46 -46.93
N LEU A 211 -5.30 -50.47 -47.49
CA LEU A 211 -5.08 -50.33 -48.92
C LEU A 211 -4.27 -51.51 -49.47
N ASP A 212 -3.17 -51.86 -48.79
CA ASP A 212 -2.31 -52.97 -49.18
C ASP A 212 -3.07 -54.30 -49.21
N LYS A 213 -3.87 -54.58 -48.16
CA LYS A 213 -4.77 -55.74 -48.14
C LYS A 213 -5.79 -55.74 -49.27
N ALA A 214 -6.36 -54.57 -49.59
CA ALA A 214 -7.32 -54.46 -50.69
C ALA A 214 -6.65 -54.73 -52.05
N LEU A 215 -5.42 -54.24 -52.23
CA LEU A 215 -4.61 -54.44 -53.42
C LEU A 215 -4.20 -55.91 -53.58
N LEU A 216 -3.73 -56.55 -52.51
CA LEU A 216 -3.45 -58.00 -52.50
C LEU A 216 -4.69 -58.80 -52.92
N ARG A 217 -5.84 -58.55 -52.29
CA ARG A 217 -7.09 -59.24 -52.64
C ARG A 217 -7.50 -59.02 -54.10
N PHE A 218 -7.29 -57.81 -54.62
CA PHE A 218 -7.55 -57.51 -56.01
C PHE A 218 -6.63 -58.31 -56.95
N HIS A 219 -5.34 -58.38 -56.65
CA HIS A 219 -4.38 -59.18 -57.43
C HIS A 219 -4.69 -60.67 -57.36
N THR A 220 -4.96 -61.22 -56.16
CA THR A 220 -5.37 -62.63 -56.01
C THR A 220 -6.61 -62.94 -56.85
N MET A 221 -7.61 -62.07 -56.80
CA MET A 221 -8.83 -62.22 -57.61
C MET A 221 -8.51 -62.19 -59.11
N LYS A 222 -7.62 -61.29 -59.56
CA LYS A 222 -7.22 -61.22 -60.97
C LYS A 222 -6.39 -62.41 -61.44
N ILE A 223 -5.48 -62.93 -60.61
CA ILE A 223 -4.72 -64.13 -60.91
C ILE A 223 -5.67 -65.34 -61.01
N ALA A 224 -6.67 -65.43 -60.13
CA ALA A 224 -7.70 -66.48 -60.23
C ALA A 224 -8.48 -66.38 -61.55
N ASP A 225 -8.91 -65.18 -61.95
CA ASP A 225 -9.57 -64.95 -63.25
C ASP A 225 -8.67 -65.36 -64.43
N ILE A 226 -7.39 -65.00 -64.41
CA ILE A 226 -6.41 -65.36 -65.44
C ILE A 226 -6.20 -66.87 -65.51
N ASN A 227 -6.00 -67.52 -64.36
CA ASN A 227 -5.81 -68.97 -64.29
C ASN A 227 -7.03 -69.71 -64.83
N LYS A 228 -8.24 -69.20 -64.62
CA LYS A 228 -9.45 -69.76 -65.23
C LYS A 228 -9.35 -69.77 -66.76
N ILE A 229 -8.96 -68.65 -67.36
CA ILE A 229 -8.79 -68.53 -68.82
C ILE A 229 -7.68 -69.46 -69.33
N ILE A 230 -6.54 -69.54 -68.62
CA ILE A 230 -5.42 -70.42 -69.00
C ILE A 230 -5.87 -71.89 -69.00
N ARG A 231 -6.60 -72.32 -67.98
CA ARG A 231 -7.13 -73.69 -67.88
C ARG A 231 -8.06 -74.01 -69.04
N GLU A 232 -8.96 -73.08 -69.38
CA GLU A 232 -9.88 -73.21 -70.52
C GLU A 232 -9.10 -73.33 -71.85
N LEU A 233 -8.09 -72.48 -72.07
CA LEU A 233 -7.26 -72.51 -73.29
C LEU A 233 -6.36 -73.76 -73.38
N TRP A 234 -5.80 -74.22 -72.25
CA TRP A 234 -4.94 -75.41 -72.19
C TRP A 234 -5.72 -76.65 -72.61
N ALA A 235 -6.91 -76.85 -72.04
CA ALA A 235 -7.79 -77.98 -72.39
C ALA A 235 -8.19 -77.99 -73.88
N MET A 236 -8.26 -76.83 -74.53
CA MET A 236 -8.58 -76.74 -75.97
C MET A 236 -7.37 -77.01 -76.87
N THR A 237 -6.15 -76.77 -76.41
CA THR A 237 -4.95 -76.71 -77.27
C THR A 237 -3.99 -77.87 -77.04
N TYR A 238 -3.97 -78.46 -75.84
CA TYR A 238 -3.07 -79.57 -75.49
C TYR A 238 -3.84 -80.90 -75.44
N SER A 239 -3.32 -81.93 -76.12
CA SER A 239 -3.92 -83.28 -76.17
C SER A 239 -2.98 -84.38 -75.65
N GLY A 240 -1.88 -84.03 -74.99
CA GLY A 240 -0.98 -84.99 -74.33
C GLY A 240 -1.50 -85.43 -72.96
N GLU A 241 -1.08 -86.63 -72.52
CA GLU A 241 -1.52 -87.26 -71.25
C GLU A 241 -0.61 -86.93 -70.05
N ASP A 242 0.44 -86.15 -70.28
CA ASP A 242 1.53 -85.86 -69.33
C ASP A 242 1.32 -84.59 -68.48
N ILE A 243 0.48 -83.65 -68.91
CA ILE A 243 0.20 -82.40 -68.18
C ILE A 243 -1.30 -82.09 -68.20
N ASP A 244 -1.93 -82.22 -67.04
CA ASP A 244 -3.36 -81.97 -66.87
C ASP A 244 -3.71 -80.48 -66.92
N MET A 245 -2.89 -79.61 -66.32
CA MET A 245 -3.21 -78.20 -66.13
C MET A 245 -1.96 -77.35 -65.88
N ILE A 246 -2.00 -76.08 -66.31
CA ILE A 246 -1.02 -75.07 -65.95
C ILE A 246 -1.71 -73.90 -65.23
N GLU A 247 -1.06 -73.38 -64.19
CA GLU A 247 -1.50 -72.18 -63.48
C GLU A 247 -0.34 -71.27 -63.08
N ILE A 248 -0.65 -69.99 -62.92
CA ILE A 248 0.27 -68.98 -62.40
C ILE A 248 0.03 -68.86 -60.89
N VAL A 249 1.07 -69.10 -60.10
CA VAL A 249 1.04 -68.89 -58.64
C VAL A 249 1.73 -67.57 -58.33
N SER A 250 0.99 -66.63 -57.75
CA SER A 250 1.57 -65.42 -57.14
C SER A 250 2.00 -65.77 -55.71
N GLY A 251 3.30 -65.83 -55.44
CA GLY A 251 3.82 -66.05 -54.10
C GLY A 251 3.60 -64.84 -53.20
N ASP A 252 3.00 -65.05 -52.03
CA ASP A 252 3.08 -64.11 -50.91
C ASP A 252 4.45 -64.29 -50.23
N ASP A 253 5.46 -63.54 -50.68
CA ASP A 253 6.77 -63.44 -50.01
C ASP A 253 6.68 -62.57 -48.73
N GLU A 254 5.71 -62.83 -47.84
CA GLU A 254 5.65 -62.19 -46.53
C GLU A 254 6.31 -63.01 -45.41
N ASP A 255 6.53 -64.32 -45.60
CA ASP A 255 7.09 -65.21 -44.56
C ASP A 255 8.60 -65.51 -44.73
N SER A 256 9.24 -65.03 -45.80
CA SER A 256 10.69 -65.21 -46.02
C SER A 256 11.57 -64.11 -45.38
N GLY A 257 10.97 -63.07 -44.77
CA GLY A 257 11.68 -61.88 -44.30
C GLY A 257 11.81 -61.67 -42.79
N LYS A 258 11.10 -62.44 -41.94
CA LYS A 258 11.19 -62.32 -40.47
C LYS A 258 12.06 -63.40 -39.82
N ALA A 259 13.11 -63.82 -40.51
CA ALA A 259 14.23 -64.51 -39.88
C ALA A 259 15.29 -63.47 -39.46
N LYS A 260 15.22 -63.09 -38.18
CA LYS A 260 16.34 -62.59 -37.38
C LYS A 260 16.92 -61.22 -37.76
N ARG A 261 16.48 -60.19 -37.04
CA ARG A 261 17.32 -59.07 -36.64
C ARG A 261 16.85 -58.46 -35.34
#